data_AF-A0A916Q3V0-F1
#
_entry.id   AF-A0A916Q3V0-F1
#
_cell.length_a   1.000
_cell.length_b   1.000
_cell.length_c   1.000
_cell.angle_alpha   90.00
_cell.angle_beta   90.00
_cell.angle_gamma   90.00
#
_symmetry.space_group_name_H-M   'P 1'
#
loop_
_entity.id
_entity.type
_entity.pdbx_description
1 polymer ?
#
loop_
_entity_poly.entity_id
_entity_poly.type
_entity_poly.pdbx_seq_one_letter_code
_entity_poly.pdbx_strand_id
1 'polypeptide(L)'
;MVQGLGEATPEDLSDVWLDGSGSSVHWERLDVDFDIVGLVAGIFGTKSWMSELGRKGGQATSPTKAESSRNNGKKGGRPKKALQQITSR
;
A
#
# COMPACT_ATOMS: atom_id res chain seq x y z
N MET A 1 -3.27 6.07 -3.14
CA MET A 1 -3.83 5.42 -4.34
C MET A 1 -4.54 4.16 -3.89
N VAL A 2 -5.74 3.92 -4.42
CA VAL A 2 -6.54 2.73 -4.16
C VAL A 2 -6.50 1.85 -5.42
N GLN A 3 -6.39 0.53 -5.25
CA GLN A 3 -6.31 -0.40 -6.37
C GLN A 3 -7.57 -0.25 -7.25
N GLY A 4 -7.45 -0.26 -8.58
CA GLY A 4 -8.62 -0.14 -9.46
C GLY A 4 -9.25 1.27 -9.58
N LEU A 5 -8.94 2.20 -8.66
CA LEU A 5 -9.44 3.59 -8.72
C LEU A 5 -8.39 4.61 -9.23
N GLY A 6 -7.21 4.14 -9.63
CA GLY A 6 -6.06 5.01 -9.93
C GLY A 6 -6.23 5.91 -11.16
N GLU A 7 -7.04 5.48 -12.12
CA GLU A 7 -7.30 6.21 -13.38
C GLU A 7 -8.76 6.66 -13.49
N ALA A 8 -9.55 6.48 -12.43
CA ALA A 8 -10.97 6.83 -12.42
C ALA A 8 -11.16 8.35 -12.50
N THR A 9 -12.13 8.77 -13.31
CA THR A 9 -12.56 10.17 -13.36
C THR A 9 -13.42 10.52 -12.13
N PRO A 10 -13.57 11.80 -11.76
CA PRO A 10 -14.51 12.21 -10.73
C PRO A 10 -15.94 11.67 -10.97
N GLU A 11 -16.35 11.61 -12.24
CA GLU A 11 -17.63 11.06 -12.66
C GLU A 11 -17.71 9.55 -12.38
N ASP A 12 -16.67 8.78 -12.69
CA ASP A 12 -16.62 7.35 -12.38
C ASP A 12 -16.67 7.10 -10.87
N LEU A 13 -16.07 7.99 -10.06
CA LEU A 13 -16.07 7.88 -8.60
C LEU A 13 -17.38 8.32 -7.95
N SER A 14 -18.19 9.12 -8.64
CA SER A 14 -19.46 9.64 -8.11
C SER A 14 -20.55 8.58 -7.99
N ASP A 15 -20.45 7.52 -8.79
CA ASP A 15 -21.42 6.41 -8.86
C ASP A 15 -21.08 5.31 -7.85
N VAL A 16 -20.96 5.70 -6.57
CA VAL A 16 -20.64 4.80 -5.46
C VAL A 16 -21.91 4.28 -4.80
N TRP A 17 -21.98 2.96 -4.62
CA TRP A 17 -23.13 2.26 -4.03
C TRP A 17 -22.69 1.50 -2.79
N LEU A 18 -23.60 1.36 -1.83
CA LEU A 18 -23.44 0.41 -0.73
C LEU A 18 -24.04 -0.93 -1.14
N ASP A 19 -23.41 -2.02 -0.73
CA ASP A 19 -24.02 -3.35 -0.87
C ASP A 19 -25.25 -3.48 0.05
N GLY A 20 -26.06 -4.53 -0.17
CA GLY A 20 -27.30 -4.74 0.59
C GLY A 20 -27.09 -4.90 2.11
N SER A 21 -25.87 -5.27 2.54
CA SER A 21 -25.51 -5.35 3.96
C SER A 21 -24.94 -4.06 4.53
N GLY A 22 -24.52 -3.11 3.69
CA GLY A 22 -23.82 -1.89 4.09
C GLY A 22 -22.39 -2.11 4.58
N SER A 23 -21.78 -3.25 4.22
CA SER A 23 -20.41 -3.62 4.61
C SER A 23 -19.37 -3.24 3.55
N SER A 24 -19.78 -3.09 2.29
CA SER A 24 -18.90 -2.73 1.19
C SER A 24 -19.43 -1.57 0.36
N VAL A 25 -18.50 -0.87 -0.29
CA VAL A 25 -18.78 0.10 -1.34
C VAL A 25 -18.41 -0.48 -2.69
N HIS A 26 -19.26 -0.23 -3.69
CA HIS A 26 -19.15 -0.75 -5.05
C HIS A 26 -19.18 0.39 -6.06
N TRP A 27 -18.36 0.28 -7.10
CA TRP A 27 -18.40 1.13 -8.29
C TRP A 27 -18.65 0.26 -9.53
N GLU A 28 -19.89 0.30 -10.05
CA GLU A 28 -20.33 -0.54 -11.18
C GLU A 28 -19.49 -0.28 -12.43
N ARG A 29 -19.25 0.98 -12.76
CA ARG A 29 -18.46 1.38 -13.94
C ARG A 29 -17.01 0.90 -13.91
N LEU A 30 -16.47 0.73 -12.71
CA LEU A 30 -15.08 0.36 -12.48
C LEU A 30 -14.91 -1.12 -12.16
N ASP A 31 -16.02 -1.84 -11.93
CA ASP A 31 -16.06 -3.25 -11.51
C ASP A 31 -15.15 -3.51 -10.29
N VAL A 32 -15.33 -2.69 -9.25
CA VAL A 32 -14.54 -2.80 -8.01
C VAL A 32 -15.39 -2.68 -6.77
N ASP A 33 -15.03 -3.50 -5.79
CA ASP A 33 -15.61 -3.57 -4.46
C ASP A 33 -14.56 -3.37 -3.38
N PHE A 34 -14.94 -2.64 -2.33
CA PHE A 34 -14.12 -2.46 -1.14
C PHE A 34 -14.92 -2.69 0.13
N ASP A 35 -14.38 -3.53 1.02
CA ASP A 35 -14.85 -3.65 2.38
C ASP A 35 -14.58 -2.34 3.15
N ILE A 36 -15.63 -1.78 3.76
CA ILE A 36 -15.56 -0.49 4.47
C ILE A 36 -14.63 -0.60 5.67
N VAL A 37 -14.68 -1.71 6.41
CA VAL A 37 -13.80 -1.94 7.57
C VAL A 37 -12.34 -1.96 7.12
N GLY A 38 -12.04 -2.63 5.99
CA GLY A 38 -10.75 -2.64 5.35
C GLY A 38 -10.26 -1.25 4.95
N LEU A 39 -11.11 -0.44 4.33
CA LEU A 39 -10.78 0.95 3.98
C LEU A 39 -10.44 1.79 5.21
N VAL A 40 -11.25 1.69 6.27
CA VAL A 40 -11.00 2.39 7.56
C VAL A 40 -9.69 1.90 8.20
N ALA A 41 -9.36 0.61 8.05
CA ALA A 41 -8.10 0.03 8.52
C ALA A 41 -6.89 0.36 7.62
N GLY A 42 -7.08 1.11 6.52
CA GLY A 42 -6.02 1.49 5.59
C GLY A 42 -5.65 0.43 4.55
N ILE A 43 -6.52 -0.56 4.32
CA ILE A 43 -6.37 -1.59 3.30
C ILE A 43 -7.03 -1.08 2.01
N PHE A 44 -6.21 -0.68 1.05
CA PHE A 44 -6.67 -0.05 -0.20
C PHE A 44 -6.53 -0.96 -1.43
N GLY A 45 -6.32 -2.25 -1.22
CA GLY A 45 -6.13 -3.24 -2.27
C GLY A 45 -5.55 -4.54 -1.76
N THR A 46 -5.28 -5.45 -2.69
CA THR A 46 -4.67 -6.74 -2.39
C THR A 46 -3.27 -6.57 -1.78
N LYS A 47 -2.90 -7.51 -0.92
CA LYS A 47 -1.57 -7.52 -0.27
C LYS A 47 -0.42 -7.47 -1.27
N SER A 48 -0.53 -8.23 -2.37
CA SER A 48 0.47 -8.25 -3.44
C SER A 48 0.58 -6.89 -4.13
N TRP A 49 -0.54 -6.29 -4.49
CA TRP A 49 -0.56 -4.97 -5.13
C TRP A 49 0.01 -3.87 -4.23
N MET A 50 -0.39 -3.83 -2.95
CA MET A 50 0.15 -2.84 -2.00
C MET A 50 1.66 -3.04 -1.76
N SER A 51 2.13 -4.30 -1.71
CA SER A 51 3.56 -4.58 -1.60
C SER A 51 4.33 -4.11 -2.83
N GLU A 52 3.77 -4.29 -4.03
CA GLU A 52 4.38 -3.82 -5.26
C GLU A 52 4.37 -2.29 -5.35
N LEU A 53 3.28 -1.64 -4.94
CA LEU A 53 3.20 -0.18 -4.84
C LEU A 53 4.26 0.36 -3.89
N GLY A 54 4.42 -0.25 -2.71
CA GLY A 54 5.47 0.08 -1.75
C GLY A 54 6.88 -0.15 -2.31
N ARG A 55 7.09 -1.23 -3.07
CA ARG A 55 8.37 -1.51 -3.75
C ARG A 55 8.68 -0.45 -4.81
N LYS A 56 7.72 -0.08 -5.66
CA LYS A 56 7.87 0.97 -6.68
C LYS A 56 8.17 2.33 -6.04
N GLY A 57 7.39 2.74 -5.04
CA GLY A 57 7.64 3.99 -4.30
C GLY A 57 8.97 3.97 -3.54
N GLY A 58 9.38 2.80 -3.04
CA GLY A 58 10.68 2.57 -2.41
C GLY A 58 11.86 2.78 -3.36
N GLN A 59 11.72 2.42 -4.64
CA GLN A 59 12.76 2.58 -5.67
C GLN A 59 12.97 4.03 -6.13
N ALA A 60 12.01 4.93 -5.91
CA ALA A 60 12.18 6.32 -6.32
C ALA A 60 13.46 6.92 -5.72
N THR A 61 14.33 7.47 -6.58
CA THR A 61 15.59 8.10 -6.18
C THR A 61 15.47 9.60 -6.38
N SER A 62 15.41 10.36 -5.28
CA SER A 62 15.47 11.82 -5.32
C SER A 62 16.57 12.31 -4.39
N PRO A 63 17.18 13.49 -4.65
CA PRO A 63 18.20 14.06 -3.76
C PRO A 63 17.71 14.17 -2.31
N THR A 64 16.48 14.67 -2.11
CA THR A 64 15.84 14.81 -0.79
C THR A 64 15.64 13.46 -0.09
N LYS A 65 15.25 12.42 -0.85
CA LYS A 65 15.09 11.08 -0.29
C LYS A 65 16.43 10.47 0.08
N ALA A 66 17.47 10.66 -0.74
CA ALA A 66 18.82 10.21 -0.45
C ALA A 66 19.39 10.88 0.81
N GLU A 67 19.22 12.20 0.94
CA GLU A 67 19.63 12.94 2.15
C GLU A 67 18.87 12.46 3.39
N SER A 68 17.54 12.32 3.28
CA SER A 68 16.69 11.80 4.36
C SER A 68 17.10 10.39 4.78
N SER A 69 17.38 9.49 3.83
CA SER A 69 17.87 8.14 4.10
C SER A 69 19.24 8.14 4.78
N ARG A 70 20.18 9.03 4.39
CA ARG A 70 21.47 9.17 5.06
C ARG A 70 21.30 9.63 6.51
N ASN A 71 20.46 10.63 6.74
CA ASN A 71 20.18 11.13 8.10
C ASN A 71 19.48 10.08 8.97
N ASN A 72 18.57 9.28 8.41
CA ASN A 72 17.93 8.17 9.12
C ASN A 72 18.92 7.01 9.38
N GLY A 73 19.84 6.75 8.45
CA GLY A 73 20.90 5.76 8.63
C GLY A 73 21.80 6.06 9.84
N LYS A 74 22.09 7.35 10.10
CA LYS A 74 22.84 7.79 11.30
C LYS A 74 22.11 7.47 12.62
N LYS A 75 20.78 7.30 12.60
CA LYS A 75 19.95 7.01 13.79
C LYS A 75 19.79 5.52 14.09
N GLY A 76 20.49 4.64 13.39
CA GLY A 76 20.49 3.19 13.67
C GLY A 76 20.17 2.30 12.47
N GLY A 77 19.76 2.89 11.33
CA GLY A 77 19.57 2.17 10.06
C GLY A 77 18.75 0.88 10.16
N ARG A 78 18.87 0.02 9.13
CA ARG A 78 18.34 -1.34 9.20
C ARG A 78 19.39 -2.25 9.85
N PRO A 79 19.09 -2.94 10.97
CA PRO A 79 20.02 -3.88 11.59
C PRO A 79 20.46 -4.95 10.59
N LYS A 80 21.75 -5.34 10.65
CA LYS A 80 22.26 -6.45 9.84
C LYS A 80 21.61 -7.76 10.32
N LYS A 81 21.19 -8.62 9.39
CA LYS A 81 20.69 -9.95 9.71
C LYS A 81 21.82 -10.76 10.35
N ALA A 82 21.67 -11.15 11.61
CA ALA A 82 22.65 -12.02 12.27
C ALA A 82 22.69 -13.37 11.54
N LEU A 83 23.86 -13.80 11.07
CA LEU A 83 24.07 -15.19 10.70
C LEU A 83 23.87 -15.99 11.98
N GLN A 84 22.76 -16.73 12.09
CA GLN A 84 22.63 -17.73 13.12
C GLN A 84 23.72 -18.78 12.84
N GLN A 85 24.74 -18.81 13.69
CA GLN A 85 25.73 -19.87 13.67
C GLN A 85 24.97 -21.19 13.89
N ILE A 86 24.93 -22.01 12.85
CA ILE A 86 24.49 -23.40 12.94
C ILE A 86 25.58 -24.12 13.76
N THR A 87 25.43 -24.11 15.08
CA THR A 87 26.20 -24.99 15.97
C THR A 87 25.32 -26.20 16.25
N SER A 88 25.51 -27.24 15.46
CA SER A 88 25.11 -28.61 15.81
C SER A 88 26.16 -29.19 16.77
N ARG A 89 25.73 -29.62 17.95
CA ARG A 89 26.43 -30.62 18.77
C ARG A 89 25.70 -31.95 18.63
#